data_AF-A0A8S3QID9-F1
#
_entry.id   AF-A0A8S3QID9-F1
#
_cell.length_a   1.000
_cell.length_b   1.000
_cell.length_c   1.000
_cell.angle_alpha   90.00
_cell.angle_beta   90.00
_cell.angle_gamma   90.00
#
_symmetry.space_group_name_H-M   'P 1'
#
loop_
_entity.id
_entity.type
_entity.pdbx_description
1 polymer ?
#
loop_
_entity_poly.entity_id
_entity_poly.type
_entity_poly.pdbx_seq_one_letter_code
_entity_poly.pdbx_strand_id
1 'polypeptide(L)'
;MMTFFCSICQQADNSVEKQLGKRQLTVKSSGSHSWYIEVQRVMFKYNLGRAMDMLDNADVTKTIVNQIKRQIANHWVNEISVIANLYQGLKYLQTDNFMAGRIHNILKIKRYTNKDRFRIPIKLKLLTGTYSLQPLRYKIYKEGNQEICNACSQEVETVEHLLVKCKAWDNIRRPVIKEIENILTNNSKIEWESLNEGTKIQILMDITMVQRQLHLNSEEVSKLNTRQNVSYSLYTAPDVNSYFNHS
;
A
#
# COMPACT_ATOMS: atom_id res chain seq x y z
N MET A 1 -19.37 -8.35 2.69
CA MET A 1 -19.62 -9.81 2.81
C MET A 1 -19.46 -10.29 4.24
N MET A 2 -18.25 -10.42 4.81
CA MET A 2 -18.05 -11.00 6.14
C MET A 2 -18.76 -10.25 7.29
N THR A 3 -18.80 -8.92 7.26
CA THR A 3 -19.55 -8.15 8.30
C THR A 3 -21.03 -8.54 8.35
N PHE A 4 -21.65 -8.72 7.19
CA PHE A 4 -23.06 -9.15 7.10
C PHE A 4 -23.23 -10.58 7.59
N PHE A 5 -22.30 -11.49 7.24
CA PHE A 5 -22.32 -12.86 7.77
C PHE A 5 -22.20 -12.90 9.30
N CYS A 6 -21.31 -12.11 9.89
CA CYS A 6 -21.20 -12.00 11.35
C CYS A 6 -22.50 -11.47 11.98
N SER A 7 -23.18 -10.52 11.32
CA SER A 7 -24.50 -10.05 11.78
C SER A 7 -25.54 -11.16 11.79
N ILE A 8 -25.53 -12.08 10.81
CA ILE A 8 -26.43 -13.24 10.77
C ILE A 8 -26.09 -14.24 11.89
N CYS A 9 -24.80 -14.46 12.17
CA CYS A 9 -24.38 -15.36 13.24
C CYS A 9 -24.88 -14.91 14.63
N GLN A 10 -24.96 -13.59 14.86
CA GLN A 10 -25.43 -12.99 16.10
C GLN A 10 -26.96 -13.04 16.28
N GLN A 11 -27.72 -13.41 15.25
CA GLN A 11 -29.17 -13.54 15.38
C GLN A 11 -29.55 -14.78 16.19
N ALA A 12 -30.77 -14.75 16.74
CA ALA A 12 -31.35 -15.90 17.42
C ALA A 12 -31.40 -17.12 16.48
N ASP A 13 -31.25 -18.32 17.03
CA ASP A 13 -31.20 -19.58 16.24
C ASP A 13 -32.46 -19.84 15.41
N ASN A 14 -33.58 -19.24 15.80
CA ASN A 14 -34.84 -19.31 15.07
C ASN A 14 -35.02 -18.22 14.00
N SER A 15 -34.02 -17.36 13.77
CA SER A 15 -34.12 -16.35 12.71
C SER A 15 -34.12 -16.99 11.33
N VAL A 16 -34.88 -16.40 10.41
CA VAL A 16 -35.04 -16.93 9.04
C VAL A 16 -33.70 -16.95 8.32
N GLU A 17 -32.89 -15.92 8.49
CA GLU A 17 -31.59 -15.78 7.85
C GLU A 17 -30.61 -16.85 8.34
N LYS A 18 -30.57 -17.11 9.66
CA LYS A 18 -29.67 -18.10 10.25
C LYS A 18 -30.07 -19.52 9.86
N GLN A 19 -31.37 -19.84 9.87
CA GLN A 19 -31.90 -21.12 9.37
C GLN A 19 -31.62 -21.31 7.88
N LEU A 20 -31.82 -20.26 7.07
CA LEU A 20 -31.50 -20.28 5.65
C LEU A 20 -30.01 -20.53 5.43
N GLY A 21 -29.14 -19.89 6.22
CA GLY A 21 -27.70 -20.11 6.18
C GLY A 21 -27.31 -21.56 6.46
N LYS A 22 -27.80 -22.12 7.57
CA LYS A 22 -27.56 -23.53 7.93
C LYS A 22 -28.04 -24.48 6.81
N ARG A 23 -29.24 -24.25 6.28
CA ARG A 23 -29.78 -25.05 5.16
C ARG A 23 -28.94 -24.93 3.90
N GLN A 24 -28.54 -23.72 3.50
CA GLN A 24 -27.76 -23.52 2.27
C GLN A 24 -26.37 -24.15 2.39
N LEU A 25 -25.70 -24.02 3.54
CA LEU A 25 -24.40 -24.66 3.78
C LEU A 25 -24.47 -26.19 3.80
N THR A 26 -25.61 -26.76 4.21
CA THR A 26 -25.80 -28.21 4.26
C THR A 26 -26.16 -28.81 2.89
N VAL A 27 -27.04 -28.13 2.14
CA VAL A 27 -27.65 -28.71 0.93
C VAL A 27 -26.88 -28.35 -0.35
N LYS A 28 -26.27 -27.15 -0.41
CA LYS A 28 -25.62 -26.69 -1.64
C LYS A 28 -24.21 -27.29 -1.76
N SER A 29 -23.85 -27.70 -2.96
CA SER A 29 -22.49 -28.17 -3.26
C SER A 29 -21.47 -27.03 -3.18
N SER A 30 -20.20 -27.39 -2.99
CA SER A 30 -19.08 -26.44 -2.92
C SER A 30 -18.89 -25.61 -4.20
N GLY A 31 -19.42 -26.07 -5.34
CA GLY A 31 -19.42 -25.36 -6.64
C GLY A 31 -20.58 -24.37 -6.83
N SER A 32 -21.55 -24.33 -5.91
CA SER A 32 -22.70 -23.42 -5.98
C SER A 32 -22.30 -21.95 -5.86
N HIS A 33 -23.01 -21.06 -6.57
CA HIS A 33 -22.87 -19.60 -6.48
C HIS A 33 -23.72 -18.98 -5.34
N SER A 34 -24.16 -19.80 -4.39
CA SER A 34 -24.84 -19.32 -3.18
C SER A 34 -23.91 -18.42 -2.37
N TRP A 35 -24.45 -17.32 -1.87
CA TRP A 35 -23.71 -16.40 -1.01
C TRP A 35 -23.07 -17.08 0.21
N TYR A 36 -23.75 -18.04 0.85
CA TYR A 36 -23.19 -18.78 1.99
C TYR A 36 -22.04 -19.71 1.59
N ILE A 37 -22.08 -20.28 0.38
CA ILE A 37 -20.98 -21.08 -0.15
C ILE A 37 -19.77 -20.19 -0.46
N GLU A 38 -19.98 -18.96 -0.96
CA GLU A 38 -18.89 -17.99 -1.11
C GLU A 38 -18.27 -17.59 0.23
N VAL A 39 -19.09 -17.39 1.27
CA VAL A 39 -18.59 -17.17 2.64
C VAL A 39 -17.76 -18.35 3.11
N GLN A 40 -18.22 -19.58 2.90
CA GLN A 40 -17.48 -20.79 3.26
C GLN A 40 -16.13 -20.90 2.52
N ARG A 41 -16.08 -20.53 1.23
CA ARG A 41 -14.83 -20.47 0.46
C ARG A 41 -13.87 -19.42 1.00
N VAL A 42 -14.37 -18.24 1.33
CA VAL A 42 -13.59 -17.19 2.00
C VAL A 42 -13.04 -17.70 3.33
N MET A 43 -13.87 -18.36 4.14
CA MET A 43 -13.43 -18.91 5.42
C MET A 43 -12.35 -19.98 5.25
N PHE A 44 -12.49 -20.88 4.28
CA PHE A 44 -11.44 -21.86 3.98
C PHE A 44 -10.15 -21.21 3.46
N LYS A 45 -10.25 -20.26 2.53
CA LYS A 45 -9.08 -19.56 1.96
C LYS A 45 -8.22 -18.91 3.04
N TYR A 46 -8.84 -18.35 4.07
CA TYR A 46 -8.15 -17.63 5.15
C TYR A 46 -8.01 -18.47 6.44
N ASN A 47 -8.25 -19.78 6.39
CA ASN A 47 -8.17 -20.70 7.52
C ASN A 47 -8.98 -20.24 8.77
N LEU A 48 -10.23 -19.85 8.55
CA LEU A 48 -11.16 -19.32 9.56
C LEU A 48 -12.12 -20.38 10.12
N GLY A 49 -11.95 -21.66 9.79
CA GLY A 49 -12.87 -22.73 10.15
C GLY A 49 -14.04 -22.88 9.18
N ARG A 50 -15.10 -23.61 9.59
CA ARG A 50 -16.31 -23.76 8.78
C ARG A 50 -17.30 -22.65 9.10
N ALA A 51 -18.02 -22.18 8.07
CA ALA A 51 -19.09 -21.21 8.23
C ALA A 51 -20.23 -21.76 9.09
N MET A 52 -20.47 -23.07 9.02
CA MET A 52 -21.44 -23.75 9.88
C MET A 52 -21.09 -23.58 11.36
N ASP A 53 -19.84 -23.86 11.74
CA ASP A 53 -19.36 -23.75 13.12
C ASP A 53 -19.53 -22.30 13.65
N MET A 54 -19.36 -21.30 12.79
CA MET A 54 -19.60 -19.89 13.14
C MET A 54 -21.07 -19.54 13.31
N LEU A 55 -21.98 -20.14 12.53
CA LEU A 55 -23.42 -19.95 12.72
C LEU A 55 -23.90 -20.60 14.01
N ASP A 56 -23.30 -21.71 14.43
CA ASP A 56 -23.68 -22.39 15.67
C ASP A 56 -23.12 -21.70 16.94
N ASN A 57 -22.19 -20.76 16.77
CA ASN A 57 -21.63 -19.97 17.86
C ASN A 57 -22.40 -18.64 18.03
N ALA A 58 -23.16 -18.49 19.12
CA ALA A 58 -23.87 -17.27 19.43
C ALA A 58 -22.94 -16.09 19.81
N ASP A 59 -21.72 -16.39 20.27
CA ASP A 59 -20.75 -15.41 20.76
C ASP A 59 -19.83 -14.87 19.64
N VAL A 60 -20.40 -14.58 18.46
CA VAL A 60 -19.69 -13.81 17.44
C VAL A 60 -19.55 -12.37 17.91
N THR A 61 -18.54 -12.11 18.72
CA THR A 61 -18.24 -10.80 19.28
C THR A 61 -17.43 -9.94 18.29
N LYS A 62 -17.25 -8.65 18.61
CA LYS A 62 -16.28 -7.77 17.92
C LYS A 62 -14.89 -8.41 17.83
N THR A 63 -14.53 -9.27 18.79
CA THR A 63 -13.26 -10.02 18.81
C THR A 63 -13.12 -10.96 17.61
N ILE A 64 -14.17 -11.71 17.24
CA ILE A 64 -14.12 -12.63 16.09
C ILE A 64 -13.98 -11.84 14.78
N VAL A 65 -14.72 -10.73 14.63
CA VAL A 65 -14.58 -9.85 13.45
C VAL A 65 -13.15 -9.34 13.31
N ASN A 66 -12.53 -8.92 14.42
CA ASN A 66 -11.13 -8.48 14.43
C ASN A 66 -10.17 -9.62 14.11
N GLN A 67 -10.42 -10.83 14.62
CA GLN A 67 -9.65 -12.02 14.28
C GLN A 67 -9.74 -12.35 12.78
N ILE A 68 -10.93 -12.29 12.18
CA ILE A 68 -11.12 -12.49 10.74
C ILE A 68 -10.31 -11.47 9.95
N LYS A 69 -10.42 -10.18 10.30
CA LYS A 69 -9.64 -9.12 9.66
C LYS A 69 -8.13 -9.38 9.77
N ARG A 70 -7.66 -9.79 10.96
CA ARG A 70 -6.24 -10.11 11.21
C ARG A 70 -5.77 -11.30 10.39
N GLN A 71 -6.56 -12.37 10.29
CA GLN A 71 -6.19 -13.56 9.51
C GLN A 71 -6.14 -13.25 8.01
N ILE A 72 -7.12 -12.51 7.49
CA ILE A 72 -7.09 -12.05 6.09
C ILE A 72 -5.86 -11.18 5.84
N ALA A 73 -5.57 -10.25 6.76
CA ALA A 73 -4.40 -9.40 6.68
C ALA A 73 -3.10 -10.21 6.64
N ASN A 74 -2.93 -11.14 7.58
CA ASN A 74 -1.75 -11.98 7.68
C ASN A 74 -1.57 -12.86 6.44
N HIS A 75 -2.66 -13.44 5.91
CA HIS A 75 -2.61 -14.21 4.68
C HIS A 75 -2.03 -13.39 3.53
N TRP A 76 -2.54 -12.18 3.29
CA TRP A 76 -2.05 -11.34 2.19
C TRP A 76 -0.63 -10.83 2.41
N VAL A 77 -0.24 -10.50 3.64
CA VAL A 77 1.15 -10.13 3.95
C VAL A 77 2.09 -11.30 3.65
N ASN A 78 1.72 -12.51 4.04
CA ASN A 78 2.50 -13.72 3.76
C ASN A 78 2.58 -14.01 2.26
N GLU A 79 1.45 -13.98 1.56
CA GLU A 79 1.39 -14.20 0.10
C GLU A 79 2.24 -13.18 -0.66
N ILE A 80 2.16 -11.89 -0.31
CA ILE A 80 2.98 -10.84 -0.92
C ILE A 80 4.46 -11.08 -0.61
N SER A 81 4.82 -11.48 0.61
CA SER A 81 6.20 -11.81 0.97
C SER A 81 6.73 -12.99 0.17
N VAL A 82 5.94 -14.07 0.04
CA VAL A 82 6.30 -15.24 -0.78
C VAL A 82 6.50 -14.83 -2.24
N ILE A 83 5.56 -14.09 -2.82
CA ILE A 83 5.66 -13.59 -4.20
C ILE A 83 6.90 -12.69 -4.36
N ALA A 84 7.13 -11.74 -3.44
CA ALA A 84 8.29 -10.87 -3.50
C ALA A 84 9.62 -11.63 -3.47
N ASN A 85 9.70 -12.71 -2.67
CA ASN A 85 10.88 -13.56 -2.59
C ASN A 85 11.07 -14.44 -3.83
N LEU A 86 9.99 -14.86 -4.49
CA LEU A 86 10.05 -15.68 -5.71
C LEU A 86 10.45 -14.88 -6.95
N TYR A 87 10.05 -13.61 -7.05
CA TYR A 87 10.30 -12.78 -8.22
C TYR A 87 11.44 -11.78 -7.98
N GLN A 88 12.59 -12.01 -8.62
CA GLN A 88 13.75 -11.11 -8.52
C GLN A 88 13.43 -9.64 -8.86
N GLY A 89 12.43 -9.40 -9.72
CA GLY A 89 11.97 -8.03 -10.03
C GLY A 89 11.39 -7.29 -8.83
N LEU A 90 10.84 -8.01 -7.85
CA LEU A 90 10.26 -7.44 -6.63
C LEU A 90 11.29 -7.25 -5.50
N LYS A 91 12.59 -7.46 -5.74
CA LYS A 91 13.64 -7.34 -4.71
C LYS A 91 13.75 -5.96 -4.06
N TYR A 92 13.18 -4.94 -4.69
CA TYR A 92 13.15 -3.56 -4.17
C TYR A 92 11.88 -3.26 -3.37
N LEU A 93 10.88 -4.15 -3.42
CA LEU A 93 9.64 -4.01 -2.69
C LEU A 93 9.85 -4.50 -1.25
N GLN A 94 9.94 -3.57 -0.31
CA GLN A 94 10.07 -3.92 1.10
C GLN A 94 8.75 -4.46 1.65
N THR A 95 8.64 -5.78 1.81
CA THR A 95 7.40 -6.42 2.28
C THR A 95 7.11 -6.17 3.75
N ASP A 96 8.14 -5.84 4.55
CA ASP A 96 8.01 -5.61 6.00
C ASP A 96 7.12 -4.40 6.34
N ASN A 97 7.02 -3.46 5.40
CA ASN A 97 6.19 -2.27 5.55
C ASN A 97 4.76 -2.45 5.04
N PHE A 98 4.42 -3.63 4.49
CA PHE A 98 3.06 -3.92 4.05
C PHE A 98 2.17 -4.22 5.24
N MET A 99 1.26 -3.30 5.51
CA MET A 99 0.15 -3.54 6.42
C MET A 99 -1.12 -3.67 5.61
N ALA A 100 -1.86 -4.75 5.81
CA ALA A 100 -3.13 -4.94 5.13
C ALA A 100 -4.08 -3.76 5.38
N GLY A 101 -4.76 -3.33 4.31
CA GLY A 101 -5.64 -2.16 4.34
C GLY A 101 -4.93 -0.82 4.37
N ARG A 102 -3.59 -0.77 4.43
CA ARG A 102 -2.82 0.47 4.22
C ARG A 102 -2.41 0.59 2.77
N ILE A 103 -2.60 1.79 2.23
CA ILE A 103 -2.13 2.16 0.90
C ILE A 103 -0.61 2.36 0.98
N HIS A 104 0.13 1.81 0.01
CA HIS A 104 1.57 1.99 -0.11
C HIS A 104 1.93 3.48 -0.25
N ASN A 105 3.06 3.92 0.30
CA ASN A 105 3.46 5.33 0.35
C ASN A 105 3.53 6.01 -1.03
N ILE A 106 4.01 5.32 -2.07
CA ILE A 106 3.95 5.79 -3.48
C ILE A 106 2.54 6.25 -3.90
N LEU A 107 1.50 5.60 -3.40
CA LEU A 107 0.10 5.87 -3.73
C LEU A 107 -0.57 6.78 -2.68
N LYS A 108 0.13 7.15 -1.60
CA LYS A 108 -0.40 7.95 -0.50
C LYS A 108 -0.34 9.44 -0.83
N ILE A 109 -1.12 9.85 -1.83
CA ILE A 109 -1.21 11.25 -2.29
C ILE A 109 -2.59 11.82 -1.97
N LYS A 110 -2.64 12.99 -1.30
CA LYS A 110 -3.91 13.66 -0.96
C LYS A 110 -4.72 14.03 -2.20
N ARG A 111 -4.06 14.51 -3.26
CA ARG A 111 -4.66 14.90 -4.55
C ARG A 111 -3.70 14.57 -5.70
N TYR A 112 -4.17 13.80 -6.67
CA TYR A 112 -3.38 13.42 -7.84
C TYR A 112 -3.31 14.55 -8.86
N THR A 113 -2.10 15.02 -9.17
CA THR A 113 -1.86 15.93 -10.30
C THR A 113 -1.65 15.13 -11.60
N ASN A 114 -1.74 15.80 -12.76
CA ASN A 114 -1.42 15.15 -14.04
C ASN A 114 0.00 14.58 -14.07
N LYS A 115 0.98 15.23 -13.43
CA LYS A 115 2.35 14.70 -13.32
C LYS A 115 2.42 13.40 -12.52
N ASP A 116 1.59 13.25 -11.48
CA ASP A 116 1.59 12.05 -10.64
C ASP A 116 1.03 10.84 -11.41
N ARG A 117 0.05 11.06 -12.30
CA ARG A 117 -0.47 10.02 -13.21
C ARG A 117 0.61 9.41 -14.09
N PHE A 118 1.62 10.19 -14.50
CA PHE A 118 2.76 9.68 -15.27
C PHE A 118 3.87 9.08 -14.40
N ARG A 119 4.11 9.64 -13.21
CA ARG A 119 5.21 9.20 -12.32
C ARG A 119 4.90 7.90 -11.60
N ILE A 120 3.68 7.72 -11.11
CA ILE A 120 3.30 6.53 -10.32
C ILE A 120 3.53 5.24 -11.09
N PRO A 121 3.07 5.09 -12.35
CA PRO A 121 3.34 3.88 -13.11
C PRO A 121 4.84 3.60 -13.28
N ILE A 122 5.66 4.64 -13.49
CA ILE A 122 7.12 4.49 -13.60
C ILE A 122 7.72 3.98 -12.30
N LYS A 123 7.32 4.56 -11.16
CA LYS A 123 7.79 4.13 -9.83
C LYS A 123 7.38 2.70 -9.51
N LEU A 124 6.12 2.35 -9.78
CA LEU A 124 5.63 0.98 -9.62
C LEU A 124 6.40 0.01 -10.51
N LYS A 125 6.71 0.40 -11.75
CA LYS A 125 7.54 -0.41 -12.65
C LYS A 125 8.96 -0.59 -12.14
N LEU A 126 9.57 0.46 -11.58
CA LEU A 126 10.92 0.39 -11.01
C LEU A 126 10.94 -0.51 -9.76
N LEU A 127 9.97 -0.36 -8.84
CA LEU A 127 9.88 -1.21 -7.65
C LEU A 127 9.58 -2.67 -7.97
N THR A 128 8.78 -2.92 -9.00
CA THR A 128 8.42 -4.28 -9.41
C THR A 128 9.38 -4.88 -10.42
N GLY A 129 10.45 -4.16 -10.80
CA GLY A 129 11.45 -4.62 -11.77
C GLY A 129 10.91 -4.79 -13.19
N THR A 130 9.74 -4.20 -13.50
CA THR A 130 9.11 -4.23 -14.83
C THR A 130 9.41 -2.98 -15.65
N TYR A 131 10.27 -2.08 -15.14
CA TYR A 131 10.77 -0.94 -15.88
C TYR A 131 11.84 -1.37 -16.88
N SER A 132 11.67 -1.02 -18.16
CA SER A 132 12.61 -1.37 -19.22
C SER A 132 13.88 -0.50 -19.17
N LEU A 133 14.88 -0.95 -18.40
CA LEU A 133 16.24 -0.40 -18.41
C LEU A 133 16.99 -0.76 -19.71
N GLN A 134 18.12 -0.10 -19.99
CA GLN A 134 18.92 -0.34 -21.20
C GLN A 134 19.19 -1.83 -21.49
N PRO A 135 19.62 -2.68 -20.51
CA PRO A 135 19.87 -4.09 -20.80
C PRO A 135 18.63 -4.81 -21.33
N LEU A 136 17.45 -4.53 -20.77
CA LEU A 136 16.19 -5.14 -21.22
C LEU A 136 15.76 -4.60 -22.58
N ARG A 137 15.93 -3.29 -22.81
CA ARG A 137 15.60 -2.65 -24.09
C ARG A 137 16.48 -3.18 -25.22
N TYR A 138 17.78 -3.29 -24.96
CA TYR A 138 18.74 -3.88 -25.90
C TYR A 138 18.42 -5.35 -26.17
N LYS A 139 18.13 -6.15 -25.13
CA LYS A 139 17.79 -7.57 -25.27
C LYS A 139 16.54 -7.79 -26.12
N ILE A 140 15.47 -7.02 -25.88
CA ILE A 140 14.16 -7.21 -26.53
C ILE A 140 14.09 -6.52 -27.89
N TYR A 141 14.50 -5.25 -27.98
CA TYR A 141 14.26 -4.41 -29.15
C TYR A 141 15.50 -4.21 -30.03
N LYS A 142 16.67 -4.68 -29.60
CA LYS A 142 17.97 -4.41 -30.25
C LYS A 142 18.25 -2.90 -30.42
N GLU A 143 17.66 -2.07 -29.56
CA GLU A 143 17.85 -0.62 -29.52
C GLU A 143 19.00 -0.24 -28.56
N GLY A 144 19.81 0.74 -28.96
CA GLY A 144 20.81 1.39 -28.10
C GLY A 144 22.21 0.76 -28.09
N ASN A 145 23.12 1.40 -27.35
CA ASN A 145 24.51 0.95 -27.15
C ASN A 145 24.65 0.22 -25.82
N GLN A 146 24.89 -1.09 -25.89
CA GLN A 146 25.31 -1.94 -24.76
C GLN A 146 24.42 -1.84 -23.52
N GLU A 147 24.71 -2.64 -22.51
CA GLU A 147 23.97 -2.67 -21.24
C GLU A 147 24.23 -1.43 -20.36
N ILE A 148 24.88 -0.39 -20.91
CA ILE A 148 25.46 0.75 -20.21
C ILE A 148 24.40 1.84 -20.00
N CYS A 149 24.47 2.56 -18.89
CA CYS A 149 23.59 3.68 -18.59
C CYS A 149 23.78 4.84 -19.56
N ASN A 150 22.69 5.28 -20.19
CA ASN A 150 22.70 6.40 -21.16
C ASN A 150 23.09 7.75 -20.52
N ALA A 151 22.92 7.90 -19.21
CA ALA A 151 23.20 9.16 -18.54
C ALA A 151 24.70 9.34 -18.27
N CYS A 152 25.39 8.32 -17.75
CA CYS A 152 26.81 8.41 -17.41
C CYS A 152 27.74 7.79 -18.45
N SER A 153 27.23 6.87 -19.28
CA SER A 153 28.01 6.06 -20.23
C SER A 153 29.19 5.28 -19.60
N GLN A 154 29.11 4.95 -18.31
CA GLN A 154 30.22 4.36 -17.54
C GLN A 154 29.93 2.96 -16.97
N GLU A 155 28.71 2.69 -16.51
CA GLU A 155 28.36 1.44 -15.82
C GLU A 155 27.09 0.82 -16.39
N VAL A 156 26.86 -0.47 -16.14
CA VAL A 156 25.62 -1.17 -16.52
C VAL A 156 24.41 -0.51 -15.87
N GLU A 157 23.37 -0.24 -16.66
CA GLU A 157 22.14 0.37 -16.15
C GLU A 157 21.33 -0.64 -15.34
N THR A 158 21.46 -0.56 -14.03
CA THR A 158 20.60 -1.22 -13.05
C THR A 158 19.70 -0.19 -12.36
N VAL A 159 18.65 -0.65 -11.66
CA VAL A 159 17.80 0.24 -10.84
C VAL A 159 18.65 0.93 -9.75
N GLU A 160 19.59 0.21 -9.14
CA GLU A 160 20.55 0.73 -8.16
C GLU A 160 21.47 1.78 -8.76
N HIS A 161 22.02 1.51 -9.94
CA HIS A 161 22.83 2.50 -10.65
C HIS A 161 22.00 3.75 -10.94
N LEU A 162 20.86 3.60 -11.62
CA LEU A 162 20.01 4.72 -12.03
C LEU A 162 19.57 5.59 -10.84
N LEU A 163 19.13 4.97 -9.75
CA LEU A 163 18.50 5.67 -8.64
C LEU A 163 19.45 6.07 -7.51
N VAL A 164 20.55 5.33 -7.28
CA VAL A 164 21.43 5.58 -6.12
C VAL A 164 22.85 5.96 -6.54
N LYS A 165 23.44 5.32 -7.56
CA LYS A 165 24.90 5.41 -7.81
C LYS A 165 25.31 6.29 -8.99
N CYS A 166 24.42 6.54 -9.96
CA CYS A 166 24.75 7.20 -11.21
C CYS A 166 25.15 8.67 -11.01
N LYS A 167 26.44 8.99 -11.20
CA LYS A 167 27.00 10.33 -10.99
C LYS A 167 26.34 11.43 -11.83
N ALA A 168 25.85 11.08 -13.02
CA ALA A 168 25.15 12.02 -13.91
C ALA A 168 23.87 12.61 -13.27
N TRP A 169 23.28 11.92 -12.28
CA TRP A 169 22.07 12.34 -11.58
C TRP A 169 22.34 12.90 -10.18
N ASP A 170 23.60 13.02 -9.74
CA ASP A 170 23.94 13.42 -8.38
C ASP A 170 23.44 14.82 -8.02
N ASN A 171 23.53 15.76 -8.95
CA ASN A 171 23.05 17.13 -8.77
C ASN A 171 21.54 17.19 -8.47
N ILE A 172 20.74 16.31 -9.09
CA ILE A 172 19.29 16.22 -8.87
C ILE A 172 18.99 15.44 -7.57
N ARG A 173 19.74 14.37 -7.30
CA ARG A 173 19.47 13.44 -6.20
C ARG A 173 19.96 13.95 -4.84
N ARG A 174 21.10 14.64 -4.79
CA ARG A 174 21.75 15.06 -3.54
C ARG A 174 20.87 15.94 -2.63
N PRO A 175 20.08 16.91 -3.14
CA PRO A 175 19.15 17.66 -2.30
C PRO A 175 18.10 16.76 -1.61
N VAL A 176 17.60 15.76 -2.35
CA VAL A 176 16.63 14.78 -1.83
C VAL A 176 17.28 13.89 -0.78
N ILE A 177 18.46 13.34 -1.06
CA ILE A 177 19.20 12.51 -0.10
C ILE A 177 19.49 13.30 1.20
N LYS A 178 19.91 14.55 1.10
CA LYS A 178 20.17 15.39 2.29
C LYS A 178 18.93 15.57 3.16
N GLU A 179 17.74 15.73 2.55
CA GLU A 179 16.49 15.79 3.30
C GLU A 179 16.19 14.45 3.99
N ILE A 180 16.41 13.33 3.30
CA ILE A 180 16.25 11.98 3.85
C ILE A 180 17.19 11.76 5.03
N GLU A 181 18.47 12.12 4.89
CA GLU A 181 19.48 12.02 5.95
C GLU A 181 19.07 12.79 7.20
N ASN A 182 18.55 14.02 7.03
CA ASN A 182 18.04 14.81 8.15
C ASN A 182 16.86 14.11 8.84
N ILE A 183 15.92 13.54 8.08
CA ILE A 183 14.76 12.82 8.62
C ILE A 183 15.21 11.57 9.39
N LEU A 184 16.13 10.77 8.82
CA LEU A 184 16.62 9.54 9.42
C LEU A 184 17.42 9.80 10.70
N THR A 185 18.29 10.82 10.68
CA THR A 185 19.12 11.21 11.83
C THR A 185 18.26 11.71 12.98
N ASN A 186 17.29 12.61 12.68
CA ASN A 186 16.45 13.21 13.71
C ASN A 186 15.45 12.23 14.35
N ASN A 187 14.90 11.29 13.57
CA ASN A 187 13.85 10.39 14.07
C ASN A 187 14.37 9.05 14.57
N SER A 188 15.47 8.54 14.02
CA SER A 188 15.89 7.15 14.25
C SER A 188 17.39 6.97 14.49
N LYS A 189 18.20 8.04 14.37
CA LYS A 189 19.67 7.98 14.46
C LYS A 189 20.28 6.96 13.48
N ILE A 190 19.63 6.78 12.32
CA ILE A 190 20.10 5.89 11.26
C ILE A 190 20.84 6.74 10.23
N GLU A 191 22.04 6.32 9.85
CA GLU A 191 22.81 6.97 8.78
C GLU A 191 22.39 6.43 7.42
N TRP A 192 22.22 7.31 6.42
CA TRP A 192 21.83 6.91 5.06
C TRP A 192 22.77 5.86 4.47
N GLU A 193 24.08 5.99 4.69
CA GLU A 193 25.07 5.06 4.16
C GLU A 193 25.03 3.67 4.80
N SER A 194 24.48 3.56 6.00
CA SER A 194 24.29 2.26 6.68
C SER A 194 23.13 1.43 6.09
N LEU A 195 22.26 2.05 5.29
CA LEU A 195 21.13 1.38 4.68
C LEU A 195 21.57 0.51 3.49
N ASN A 196 20.97 -0.67 3.34
CA ASN A 196 21.13 -1.44 2.12
C ASN A 196 20.48 -0.73 0.91
N GLU A 197 20.93 -1.07 -0.29
CA GLU A 197 20.50 -0.42 -1.53
C GLU A 197 19.00 -0.56 -1.81
N GLY A 198 18.39 -1.70 -1.43
CA GLY A 198 16.94 -1.90 -1.56
C GLY A 198 16.14 -0.92 -0.72
N THR A 199 16.57 -0.69 0.52
CA THR A 199 15.99 0.33 1.41
C THR A 199 16.17 1.73 0.86
N LYS A 200 17.37 2.06 0.36
CA LYS A 200 17.64 3.38 -0.27
C LYS A 200 16.68 3.63 -1.44
N ILE A 201 16.49 2.65 -2.32
CA ILE A 201 15.58 2.73 -3.47
C ILE A 201 14.13 2.92 -3.02
N GLN A 202 13.65 2.11 -2.08
CA GLN A 202 12.28 2.19 -1.57
C GLN A 202 12.00 3.57 -0.97
N ILE A 203 12.91 4.09 -0.14
CA ILE A 203 12.79 5.42 0.48
C ILE A 203 12.75 6.53 -0.59
N LEU A 204 13.63 6.48 -1.59
CA LEU A 204 13.63 7.44 -2.70
C LEU A 204 12.30 7.41 -3.48
N MET A 205 11.73 6.23 -3.68
CA MET A 205 10.44 6.07 -4.36
C MET A 205 9.27 6.63 -3.56
N ASP A 206 9.29 6.44 -2.24
CA ASP A 206 8.27 6.91 -1.31
C ASP A 206 8.31 8.44 -1.12
N ILE A 207 9.49 9.02 -0.90
CA ILE A 207 9.65 10.42 -0.50
C ILE A 207 9.48 11.39 -1.66
N THR A 208 9.79 10.99 -2.89
CA THR A 208 9.64 11.86 -4.06
C THR A 208 8.18 12.19 -4.42
N MET A 209 7.18 11.69 -3.68
CA MET A 209 5.79 12.22 -3.70
C MET A 209 5.49 13.18 -2.53
N VAL A 210 6.19 13.06 -1.40
CA VAL A 210 5.94 13.80 -0.15
C VAL A 210 6.55 15.21 -0.20
N GLN A 211 7.74 15.38 -0.79
CA GLN A 211 8.41 16.68 -0.89
C GLN A 211 7.55 17.76 -1.58
N ARG A 212 6.61 17.37 -2.46
CA ARG A 212 5.70 18.33 -3.07
C ARG A 212 4.63 18.83 -2.12
N GLN A 213 4.18 18.01 -1.16
CA GLN A 213 3.25 18.48 -0.12
C GLN A 213 3.96 19.45 0.85
N LEU A 214 5.23 19.20 1.16
CA LEU A 214 6.02 20.13 1.99
C LEU A 214 6.31 21.44 1.25
N HIS A 215 6.67 21.39 -0.03
CA HIS A 215 6.85 22.61 -0.84
C HIS A 215 5.53 23.37 -1.07
N LEU A 216 4.42 22.68 -1.38
CA LEU A 216 3.10 23.31 -1.51
C LEU A 216 2.65 23.92 -0.18
N ASN A 217 2.85 23.24 0.95
CA ASN A 217 2.56 23.81 2.26
C ASN A 217 3.49 25.00 2.56
N SER A 218 4.77 24.96 2.19
CA SER A 218 5.68 26.10 2.41
C SER A 218 5.35 27.30 1.51
N GLU A 219 4.91 27.08 0.28
CA GLU A 219 4.42 28.12 -0.65
C GLU A 219 3.04 28.66 -0.24
N GLU A 220 2.14 27.81 0.26
CA GLU A 220 0.83 28.22 0.79
C GLU A 220 0.98 28.94 2.13
N VAL A 221 1.88 28.49 3.01
CA VAL A 221 2.24 29.17 4.27
C VAL A 221 2.93 30.50 4.01
N SER A 222 3.81 30.60 3.01
CA SER A 222 4.41 31.89 2.62
C SER A 222 3.41 32.83 1.92
N LYS A 223 2.44 32.29 1.17
CA LYS A 223 1.28 33.04 0.62
C LYS A 223 0.27 33.47 1.69
N LEU A 224 0.15 32.72 2.78
CA LEU A 224 -0.65 33.07 3.95
C LEU A 224 0.05 34.13 4.80
N ASN A 225 1.37 34.04 4.97
CA ASN A 225 2.18 35.06 5.66
C ASN A 225 2.26 36.38 4.89
N THR A 226 2.06 36.40 3.57
CA THR A 226 1.91 37.65 2.79
C THR A 226 0.50 38.22 2.82
N ARG A 227 -0.49 37.47 3.31
CA ARG A 227 -1.91 37.89 3.35
C ARG A 227 -2.46 38.15 4.76
N GLN A 228 -1.72 37.83 5.81
CA GLN A 228 -2.14 38.06 7.21
C GLN A 228 -1.37 39.22 7.84
N ASN A 229 -1.61 40.41 7.29
CA ASN A 229 -1.70 41.66 8.06
C ASN A 229 -3.19 42.01 8.23
N VAL A 230 -3.99 41.04 8.72
CA VAL A 230 -5.36 41.27 9.17
C VAL A 230 -5.60 40.31 10.34
N SER A 231 -5.88 40.89 11.50
CA SER A 231 -6.30 40.21 12.72
C SER A 231 -7.62 39.45 12.53
N TYR A 232 -7.85 38.42 13.34
CA TYR A 232 -9.12 37.83 13.83
C TYR A 232 -8.88 36.33 14.07
N SER A 233 -8.81 35.90 15.33
CA SER A 233 -9.92 35.53 16.23
C SER A 233 -10.35 34.08 16.06
N LEU A 234 -10.17 33.36 17.18
CA LEU A 234 -10.47 31.96 17.44
C LEU A 234 -11.87 31.54 16.96
N TYR A 235 -11.96 30.39 16.30
CA TYR A 235 -13.18 29.58 16.26
C TYR A 235 -12.86 28.11 16.53
N THR A 236 -13.63 27.59 17.47
CA THR A 236 -13.74 26.22 17.95
C THR A 236 -14.31 25.28 16.89
N ALA A 237 -13.89 24.01 16.94
CA ALA A 237 -14.36 22.95 16.06
C ALA A 237 -15.83 22.56 16.36
N PRO A 238 -16.67 22.29 15.34
CA PRO A 238 -17.95 21.65 15.55
C PRO A 238 -17.82 20.12 15.63
N ASP A 239 -18.65 19.60 16.51
CA ASP A 239 -18.85 18.20 16.88
C ASP A 239 -19.32 17.35 15.68
N VAL A 240 -18.72 16.17 15.51
CA VAL A 240 -19.00 15.23 14.40
C VAL A 240 -19.98 14.17 14.90
N ASN A 241 -21.27 14.53 14.93
CA ASN A 241 -22.37 13.58 15.18
C ASN A 241 -23.61 14.00 14.38
N SER A 242 -23.59 13.84 13.06
CA SER A 242 -24.80 13.98 12.22
C SER A 242 -24.64 13.43 10.80
N TYR A 243 -24.30 12.15 10.64
CA TYR A 243 -24.49 11.46 9.36
C TYR A 243 -24.87 10.00 9.54
N PHE A 244 -26.07 9.74 10.04
CA PHE A 244 -26.85 8.53 9.74
C PHE A 244 -28.33 8.84 9.98
N ASN A 245 -29.03 9.17 8.90
CA ASN A 245 -30.47 8.98 8.74
C ASN A 245 -30.82 9.36 7.29
N HIS A 246 -30.89 8.37 6.41
CA HIS A 246 -31.88 8.28 5.34
C HIS A 246 -31.83 6.86 4.74
N SER A 247 -33.03 6.30 4.61
CA SER A 247 -33.40 4.94 4.15
C SER A 247 -33.40 3.87 5.24
#